data_AF-A0A8C7WK83-F1
#
_entry.id   AF-A0A8C7WK83-F1
#
_cell.length_a   1.000
_cell.length_b   1.000
_cell.length_c   1.000
_cell.angle_alpha   90.00
_cell.angle_beta   90.00
_cell.angle_gamma   90.00
#
_symmetry.space_group_name_H-M   'P 1'
#
loop_
_entity.id
_entity.type
_entity.pdbx_description
1 polymer ?
#
loop_
_entity_poly.entity_id
_entity_poly.type
_entity_poly.pdbx_seq_one_letter_code
_entity_poly.pdbx_strand_id
1 'polypeptide(L)'
;TFWYKGSSREVQVSSVSHQSCETSLKHGRADGSDALLSHFLLQVVPVDVSSVVLRSTEGTQSELTVGAGEDLRPVLLSTGVCARVALKVVYVIRYNAAGAVVNAAVSVVLGFIRGASVLLEQEFQAIFVQDGGELALRLSGNPGYVVGRPLLSGTKTAEGISRSTELRDALSLLHSSAEQDCLRGPHRRSPVLFGVNAVSGCTLRLEDAANCSLVLQQLLDVLRGPNYPQYVASFGNSPLNKQLDWVSVQSSFSPVEDQSCSIPFSLHLEIEWTKYGSLENPQAQIVSIREIIQTNSSSLPLLSGGGGSLPVQSSVAFVPVSADALPGYRATPTIDAKLPFNFFFPFV
;
A
#
# COMPACT_ATOMS: atom_id res chain seq x y z
N THR A 1 6.15 16.06 32.47
CA THR A 1 7.44 15.54 31.99
C THR A 1 7.28 14.10 31.57
N PHE A 2 7.02 13.84 30.29
CA PHE A 2 6.98 12.50 29.71
C PHE A 2 7.69 12.57 28.36
N TRP A 3 9.02 12.44 28.39
CA TRP A 3 9.83 12.24 27.20
C TRP A 3 10.13 10.75 27.12
N TYR A 4 9.47 10.04 26.21
CA TYR A 4 9.90 8.71 25.77
C TYR A 4 10.56 8.86 24.41
N LYS A 5 11.88 8.61 24.37
CA LYS A 5 12.69 8.51 23.15
C LYS A 5 12.26 7.27 22.37
N GLY A 6 11.92 7.45 21.08
CA GLY A 6 12.07 6.36 20.09
C GLY A 6 10.82 5.70 19.49
N SER A 7 9.61 6.27 19.56
CA SER A 7 8.42 5.70 18.91
C SER A 7 7.67 6.75 18.11
N SER A 8 7.61 6.60 16.77
CA SER A 8 6.60 7.29 15.96
C SER A 8 5.23 6.72 16.34
N ARG A 9 4.31 7.59 16.74
CA ARG A 9 2.93 7.25 17.05
C ARG A 9 2.07 7.59 15.84
N GLU A 10 1.34 6.63 15.33
CA GLU A 10 0.25 6.89 14.40
C GLU A 10 -1.06 6.94 15.19
N VAL A 11 -1.83 8.00 14.99
CA VAL A 11 -3.15 8.13 15.60
C VAL A 11 -4.16 8.12 14.46
N GLN A 12 -4.89 7.02 14.36
CA GLN A 12 -6.02 6.89 13.46
C GLN A 12 -7.31 7.00 14.28
N VAL A 13 -8.16 7.93 13.88
CA VAL A 13 -9.46 8.18 14.50
C VAL A 13 -10.50 8.07 13.40
N SER A 14 -11.31 7.02 13.47
CA SER A 14 -12.55 6.94 12.70
C SER A 14 -13.62 7.67 13.49
N SER A 15 -14.17 8.73 12.91
CA SER A 15 -15.28 9.47 13.51
C SER A 15 -16.52 9.28 12.66
N VAL A 16 -17.59 8.79 13.28
CA VAL A 16 -18.91 8.74 12.66
C VAL A 16 -19.65 10.00 13.07
N SER A 17 -20.04 10.82 12.11
CA SER A 17 -20.78 12.06 12.36
C SER A 17 -22.11 12.06 11.62
N HIS A 18 -23.15 12.58 12.26
CA HIS A 18 -24.37 12.97 11.57
C HIS A 18 -24.13 14.33 10.93
N GLN A 19 -23.84 14.34 9.63
CA GLN A 19 -23.65 15.57 8.88
C GLN A 19 -24.77 15.77 7.86
N SER A 20 -25.48 16.89 8.01
CA SER A 20 -26.26 17.52 6.93
C SER A 20 -25.34 18.39 6.06
N CYS A 21 -25.69 18.60 4.79
CA CYS A 21 -24.94 19.50 3.91
C CYS A 21 -24.84 20.93 4.49
N GLU A 22 -25.86 21.39 5.24
CA GLU A 22 -25.80 22.67 5.95
C GLU A 22 -24.71 22.71 7.04
N THR A 23 -24.49 21.60 7.74
CA THR A 23 -23.44 21.48 8.77
C THR A 23 -22.03 21.52 8.18
N SER A 24 -21.83 20.89 7.02
CA SER A 24 -20.54 20.93 6.30
C SER A 24 -20.25 22.32 5.73
N LEU A 25 -21.27 23.04 5.27
CA LEU A 25 -21.16 24.45 4.86
C LEU A 25 -20.81 25.37 6.04
N LYS A 26 -21.37 25.12 7.24
CA LYS A 26 -21.08 25.90 8.46
C LYS A 26 -19.66 25.71 9.00
N HIS A 27 -19.10 24.49 8.95
CA HIS A 27 -17.71 24.24 9.38
C HIS A 27 -16.66 24.91 8.45
N GLY A 28 -17.03 25.29 7.23
CA GLY A 28 -16.18 26.06 6.32
C GLY A 28 -16.14 27.57 6.59
N ARG A 29 -16.91 28.07 7.57
CA ARG A 29 -17.00 29.49 7.92
C ARG A 29 -16.47 29.73 9.33
N ALA A 30 -15.15 29.91 9.44
CA ALA A 30 -14.57 30.49 10.65
C ALA A 30 -14.84 32.01 10.63
N ASP A 31 -15.83 32.46 11.38
CA ASP A 31 -16.03 33.89 11.66
C ASP A 31 -14.91 34.39 12.58
N GLY A 32 -14.19 35.41 12.12
CA GLY A 32 -13.19 36.10 12.91
C GLY A 32 -13.87 36.99 13.97
N SER A 33 -13.57 36.72 15.23
CA SER A 33 -13.77 37.68 16.31
C SER A 33 -12.51 37.74 17.18
N ASP A 34 -11.90 38.92 17.20
CA ASP A 34 -10.78 39.31 18.04
C ASP A 34 -11.18 39.36 19.53
N ALA A 35 -10.38 38.74 20.39
CA ALA A 35 -10.22 39.13 21.80
C ALA A 35 -8.91 38.58 22.43
N LEU A 36 -7.88 39.44 22.41
CA LEU A 36 -6.77 39.66 23.35
C LEU A 36 -6.21 38.54 24.26
N LEU A 37 -4.92 38.25 23.97
CA LEU A 37 -3.75 38.08 24.86
C LEU A 37 -3.62 36.85 25.79
N SER A 38 -2.69 35.96 25.39
CA SER A 38 -1.58 35.53 26.25
C SER A 38 -0.40 35.08 25.39
N HIS A 39 0.78 35.65 25.64
CA HIS A 39 2.04 35.35 24.97
C HIS A 39 2.54 33.93 25.29
N PHE A 40 2.15 32.98 24.45
CA PHE A 40 3.08 31.96 23.99
C PHE A 40 3.18 32.15 22.49
N LEU A 41 4.36 32.51 21.97
CA LEU A 41 4.66 32.32 20.55
C LEU A 41 4.72 30.81 20.30
N LEU A 42 3.56 30.16 20.23
CA LEU A 42 3.41 28.89 19.54
C LEU A 42 3.75 29.21 18.09
N GLN A 43 4.96 28.87 17.68
CA GLN A 43 5.35 28.91 16.28
C GLN A 43 4.41 27.93 15.54
N VAL A 44 3.36 28.48 14.92
CA VAL A 44 2.39 27.67 14.17
C VAL A 44 3.07 27.29 12.86
N VAL A 45 3.26 25.98 12.67
CA VAL A 45 3.77 25.44 11.40
C VAL A 45 2.60 25.38 10.42
N PRO A 46 2.67 26.05 9.26
CA PRO A 46 1.61 25.96 8.25
C PRO A 46 1.45 24.52 7.76
N VAL A 47 0.22 24.14 7.43
CA VAL A 47 -0.09 22.83 6.85
C VAL A 47 -0.22 23.00 5.34
N ASP A 48 0.71 22.40 4.60
CA ASP A 48 0.73 22.43 3.15
C ASP A 48 -0.22 21.37 2.58
N VAL A 49 -1.01 21.72 1.55
CA VAL A 49 -1.84 20.73 0.85
C VAL A 49 -0.95 19.91 -0.09
N SER A 50 -0.77 18.62 0.20
CA SER A 50 0.06 17.71 -0.59
C SER A 50 -0.68 17.11 -1.77
N SER A 51 -1.94 16.69 -1.57
CA SER A 51 -2.78 16.13 -2.63
C SER A 51 -4.26 16.20 -2.28
N VAL A 52 -5.09 16.28 -3.31
CA VAL A 52 -6.55 16.24 -3.18
C VAL A 52 -7.08 15.21 -4.15
N VAL A 53 -7.87 14.27 -3.65
CA VAL A 53 -8.47 13.20 -4.46
C VAL A 53 -9.99 13.34 -4.40
N LEU A 54 -10.65 13.35 -5.55
CA LEU A 54 -12.10 13.27 -5.64
C LEU A 54 -12.54 11.81 -5.73
N ARG A 55 -13.50 11.42 -4.90
CA ARG A 55 -14.13 10.09 -4.90
C ARG A 55 -15.59 10.22 -5.37
N SER A 56 -15.94 9.51 -6.43
CA SER A 56 -17.32 9.41 -6.92
C SER A 56 -18.22 8.64 -5.94
N THR A 57 -19.55 8.71 -6.12
CA THR A 57 -20.49 7.87 -5.35
C THR A 57 -20.32 6.38 -5.61
N GLU A 58 -19.67 5.99 -6.71
CA GLU A 58 -19.37 4.62 -7.10
C GLU A 58 -17.98 4.16 -6.62
N GLY A 59 -17.24 5.02 -5.92
CA GLY A 59 -15.93 4.71 -5.33
C GLY A 59 -14.73 4.97 -6.25
N THR A 60 -14.94 5.41 -7.49
CA THR A 60 -13.87 5.82 -8.42
C THR A 60 -13.10 7.00 -7.85
N GLN A 61 -11.77 6.98 -7.91
CA GLN A 61 -10.91 8.04 -7.40
C GLN A 61 -10.15 8.72 -8.53
N SER A 62 -10.10 10.05 -8.51
CA SER A 62 -9.29 10.86 -9.41
C SER A 62 -8.53 11.93 -8.63
N GLU A 63 -7.26 12.10 -8.94
CA GLU A 63 -6.45 13.15 -8.34
C GLU A 63 -6.82 14.51 -8.97
N LEU A 64 -7.04 15.51 -8.12
CA LEU A 64 -7.32 16.88 -8.51
C LEU A 64 -6.02 17.69 -8.49
N THR A 65 -5.65 18.27 -9.62
CA THR A 65 -4.54 19.22 -9.69
C THR A 65 -4.98 20.55 -9.12
N VAL A 66 -4.72 20.77 -7.83
CA VAL A 66 -5.12 21.99 -7.12
C VAL A 66 -4.27 23.16 -7.62
N GLY A 67 -4.89 24.12 -8.30
CA GLY A 67 -4.25 25.39 -8.63
C GLY A 67 -4.12 26.29 -7.41
N ALA A 68 -3.15 27.22 -7.41
CA ALA A 68 -3.03 28.22 -6.35
C ALA A 68 -4.33 29.06 -6.26
N GLY A 69 -5.07 28.92 -5.15
CA GLY A 69 -6.31 29.67 -4.89
C GLY A 69 -7.62 28.93 -5.19
N GLU A 70 -7.60 27.64 -5.50
CA GLU A 70 -8.84 26.86 -5.71
C GLU A 70 -9.59 26.62 -4.37
N ASP A 71 -10.87 26.98 -4.31
CA ASP A 71 -11.68 26.83 -3.10
C ASP A 71 -12.15 25.39 -2.91
N LEU A 72 -11.58 24.70 -1.92
CA LEU A 72 -11.88 23.30 -1.59
C LEU A 72 -13.05 23.15 -0.61
N ARG A 73 -13.78 24.24 -0.30
CA ARG A 73 -14.92 24.19 0.61
C ARG A 73 -16.05 23.30 0.07
N PRO A 74 -16.80 22.62 0.95
CA PRO A 74 -18.02 21.92 0.59
C PRO A 74 -18.99 22.84 -0.15
N VAL A 75 -19.65 22.34 -1.19
CA VAL A 75 -20.63 23.11 -1.99
C VAL A 75 -21.88 22.29 -2.23
N LEU A 76 -23.04 22.91 -2.01
CA LEU A 76 -24.33 22.31 -2.35
C LEU A 76 -24.64 22.55 -3.83
N LEU A 77 -24.74 21.48 -4.61
CA LEU A 77 -25.15 21.53 -6.01
C LEU A 77 -26.68 21.63 -6.10
N SER A 78 -27.18 22.23 -7.19
CA SER A 78 -28.61 22.40 -7.48
C SER A 78 -29.41 21.10 -7.53
N THR A 79 -28.73 19.96 -7.70
CA THR A 79 -29.29 18.61 -7.72
C THR A 79 -29.51 17.99 -6.34
N GLY A 80 -29.30 18.75 -5.24
CA GLY A 80 -29.42 18.23 -3.87
C GLY A 80 -28.24 17.33 -3.45
N VAL A 81 -27.11 17.44 -4.17
CA VAL A 81 -25.86 16.73 -3.91
C VAL A 81 -24.88 17.69 -3.25
N CYS A 82 -24.31 17.29 -2.11
CA CYS A 82 -23.23 18.00 -1.45
C CYS A 82 -21.90 17.51 -2.03
N ALA A 83 -21.17 18.36 -2.74
CA ALA A 83 -19.86 18.05 -3.29
C ALA A 83 -18.74 18.56 -2.36
N ARG A 84 -17.53 18.00 -2.54
CA ARG A 84 -16.32 18.39 -1.79
C ARG A 84 -16.43 18.15 -0.29
N VAL A 85 -17.11 17.08 0.12
CA VAL A 85 -17.18 16.69 1.53
C VAL A 85 -15.94 15.85 1.87
N ALA A 86 -15.20 16.20 2.92
CA ALA A 86 -14.03 15.44 3.35
C ALA A 86 -14.45 14.04 3.87
N LEU A 87 -14.04 12.99 3.16
CA LEU A 87 -14.25 11.60 3.56
C LEU A 87 -13.04 11.03 4.32
N LYS A 88 -11.84 11.44 3.91
CA LYS A 88 -10.59 11.04 4.55
C LYS A 88 -9.61 12.20 4.58
N VAL A 89 -8.95 12.40 5.71
CA VAL A 89 -7.91 13.43 5.88
C VAL A 89 -6.68 12.77 6.49
N VAL A 90 -5.55 12.91 5.82
CA VAL A 90 -4.26 12.34 6.24
C VAL A 90 -3.28 13.48 6.46
N TYR A 91 -2.88 13.69 7.71
CA TYR A 91 -1.82 14.63 8.09
C TYR A 91 -0.47 13.91 8.14
N VAL A 92 0.56 14.54 7.59
CA VAL A 92 1.96 14.14 7.72
C VAL A 92 2.70 15.26 8.43
N ILE A 93 3.06 15.03 9.68
CA ILE A 93 3.70 16.00 10.57
C ILE A 93 5.17 15.62 10.70
N ARG A 94 6.07 16.47 10.20
CA ARG A 94 7.51 16.27 10.28
C ARG A 94 8.09 16.99 11.50
N TYR A 95 8.95 16.31 12.26
CA TYR A 95 9.56 16.87 13.47
C TYR A 95 11.08 16.61 13.51
N ASN A 96 11.88 17.55 14.01
CA ASN A 96 13.33 17.37 14.10
C ASN A 96 13.75 16.46 15.27
N ALA A 97 15.04 16.17 15.40
CA ALA A 97 15.57 15.34 16.49
C ALA A 97 15.31 15.86 17.91
N ALA A 98 15.02 17.16 18.06
CA ALA A 98 14.62 17.77 19.33
C ALA A 98 13.11 17.66 19.62
N GLY A 99 12.33 17.06 18.71
CA GLY A 99 10.89 16.89 18.84
C GLY A 99 10.07 18.11 18.38
N ALA A 100 10.68 19.13 17.79
CA ALA A 100 9.98 20.29 17.28
C ALA A 100 9.40 20.00 15.88
N VAL A 101 8.13 20.32 15.65
CA VAL A 101 7.50 20.20 14.32
C VAL A 101 8.15 21.22 13.38
N VAL A 102 8.61 20.75 12.22
CA VAL A 102 9.31 21.56 11.22
C VAL A 102 8.50 21.75 9.94
N ASN A 103 7.64 20.78 9.59
CA ASN A 103 6.76 20.85 8.43
C ASN A 103 5.49 20.03 8.72
N ALA A 104 4.37 20.44 8.16
CA ALA A 104 3.15 19.64 8.17
C ALA A 104 2.53 19.67 6.78
N ALA A 105 2.05 18.53 6.31
CA ALA A 105 1.35 18.40 5.05
C ALA A 105 0.04 17.65 5.25
N VAL A 106 -0.94 17.89 4.37
CA VAL A 106 -2.24 17.22 4.40
C VAL A 106 -2.62 16.68 3.01
N SER A 107 -3.14 15.46 3.00
CA SER A 107 -3.80 14.86 1.85
C SER A 107 -5.27 14.62 2.17
N VAL A 108 -6.16 15.00 1.25
CA VAL A 108 -7.61 14.95 1.49
C VAL A 108 -8.30 14.16 0.39
N VAL A 109 -9.20 13.26 0.79
CA VAL A 109 -10.18 12.63 -0.11
C VAL A 109 -11.51 13.33 0.06
N LEU A 110 -11.97 13.97 -1.00
CA LEU A 110 -13.23 14.68 -1.10
C LEU A 110 -14.27 13.83 -1.83
N GLY A 111 -15.51 13.82 -1.36
CA GLY A 111 -16.59 13.01 -1.91
C GLY A 111 -17.89 13.77 -2.15
N PHE A 112 -18.89 13.02 -2.60
CA PHE A 112 -20.24 13.49 -2.88
C PHE A 112 -21.26 12.78 -1.99
N ILE A 113 -22.16 13.53 -1.36
CA ILE A 113 -23.23 13.00 -0.51
C ILE A 113 -24.59 13.41 -1.08
N ARG A 114 -25.53 12.46 -1.16
CA ARG A 114 -26.93 12.70 -1.54
C ARG A 114 -27.82 12.75 -0.31
N GLY A 115 -28.67 13.76 -0.20
CA GLY A 115 -29.71 13.85 0.84
C GLY A 115 -29.37 14.77 2.01
N ALA A 116 -30.40 15.13 2.78
CA ALA A 116 -30.33 16.16 3.82
C ALA A 116 -29.67 15.70 5.13
N SER A 117 -29.55 14.40 5.39
CA SER A 117 -28.90 13.85 6.58
C SER A 117 -28.46 12.40 6.34
N VAL A 118 -27.17 12.18 6.17
CA VAL A 118 -26.57 10.84 6.01
C VAL A 118 -25.59 10.62 7.16
N LEU A 119 -25.55 9.39 7.69
CA LEU A 119 -24.50 8.99 8.62
C LEU A 119 -23.18 8.94 7.82
N LEU A 120 -22.28 9.89 8.08
CA LEU A 120 -21.02 9.98 7.37
C LEU A 120 -19.91 9.42 8.24
N GLU A 121 -19.26 8.36 7.76
CA GLU A 121 -18.02 7.89 8.35
C GLU A 121 -16.84 8.64 7.72
N GLN A 122 -16.08 9.32 8.56
CA GLN A 122 -14.91 10.10 8.16
C GLN A 122 -13.67 9.51 8.82
N GLU A 123 -12.62 9.35 8.02
CA GLU A 123 -11.36 8.78 8.49
C GLU A 123 -10.31 9.90 8.64
N PHE A 124 -9.83 10.09 9.88
CA PHE A 124 -8.75 11.02 10.17
C PHE A 124 -7.49 10.26 10.58
N GLN A 125 -6.38 10.58 9.94
CA GLN A 125 -5.10 9.92 10.18
C GLN A 125 -4.02 10.97 10.36
N ALA A 126 -3.22 10.85 11.42
CA ALA A 126 -2.04 11.69 11.63
C ALA A 126 -0.79 10.82 11.73
N ILE A 127 0.20 11.14 10.88
CA ILE A 127 1.47 10.42 10.73
C ILE A 127 2.59 11.35 11.18
N PHE A 128 3.41 10.94 12.13
CA PHE A 128 4.52 11.74 12.63
C PHE A 128 5.87 11.19 12.11
N VAL A 129 6.59 11.99 11.35
CA VAL A 129 7.85 11.60 10.67
C VAL A 129 9.00 12.44 11.21
N GLN A 130 10.14 11.85 11.54
CA GLN A 130 11.30 12.64 11.96
C GLN A 130 12.04 13.23 10.73
N ASP A 131 12.36 14.51 10.75
CA ASP A 131 13.09 15.22 9.70
C ASP A 131 14.56 14.77 9.64
N GLY A 132 15.06 14.54 8.43
CA GLY A 132 16.33 13.85 8.18
C GLY A 132 16.30 12.34 8.48
N GLY A 133 15.16 11.78 8.87
CA GLY A 133 14.93 10.35 8.82
C GLY A 133 14.66 9.92 7.39
N GLU A 134 15.34 8.85 6.95
CA GLU A 134 14.89 7.95 5.88
C GLU A 134 13.36 7.91 5.87
N LEU A 135 12.73 7.92 4.70
CA LEU A 135 11.28 7.80 4.57
C LEU A 135 10.88 6.41 5.07
N ALA A 136 10.82 6.29 6.39
CA ALA A 136 11.04 5.03 7.03
C ALA A 136 9.70 4.31 6.96
N LEU A 137 9.61 3.42 5.98
CA LEU A 137 8.90 2.17 6.07
C LEU A 137 9.22 1.61 7.46
N ARG A 138 8.51 2.01 8.52
CA ARG A 138 8.78 1.55 9.90
C ARG A 138 7.68 0.64 10.39
N LEU A 139 6.43 0.90 10.07
CA LEU A 139 5.31 0.00 10.32
C LEU A 139 4.22 0.26 9.26
N SER A 140 3.56 -0.80 8.81
CA SER A 140 2.42 -0.73 7.88
C SER A 140 1.10 -1.13 8.54
N GLY A 141 1.11 -1.11 9.87
CA GLY A 141 -0.01 -1.39 10.74
C GLY A 141 0.45 -1.95 12.09
N ASN A 142 -0.48 -2.14 13.03
CA ASN A 142 -0.16 -2.60 14.38
C ASN A 142 -1.32 -3.42 15.00
N PRO A 143 -1.22 -4.76 15.04
CA PRO A 143 -0.30 -5.60 14.28
C PRO A 143 -0.68 -5.76 12.80
N GLY A 144 -1.98 -5.89 12.48
CA GLY A 144 -2.45 -6.15 11.12
C GLY A 144 -2.09 -5.04 10.13
N TYR A 145 -1.97 -5.39 8.85
CA TYR A 145 -1.76 -4.40 7.79
C TYR A 145 -2.93 -3.43 7.64
N VAL A 146 -2.62 -2.17 7.34
CA VAL A 146 -3.58 -1.13 6.98
C VAL A 146 -3.62 -0.99 5.46
N VAL A 147 -4.83 -0.99 4.89
CA VAL A 147 -5.04 -0.85 3.43
C VAL A 147 -4.42 0.45 2.93
N GLY A 148 -3.71 0.36 1.79
CA GLY A 148 -3.02 1.48 1.16
C GLY A 148 -1.64 1.79 1.74
N ARG A 149 -1.18 1.07 2.77
CA ARG A 149 0.21 1.19 3.27
C ARG A 149 1.16 0.22 2.56
N PRO A 150 2.43 0.59 2.35
CA PRO A 150 3.41 -0.27 1.67
C PRO A 150 3.59 -1.63 2.35
N LEU A 151 3.84 -2.69 1.58
CA LEU A 151 4.28 -3.95 2.15
C LEU A 151 5.68 -3.82 2.75
N LEU A 152 5.90 -4.50 3.88
CA LEU A 152 7.21 -4.53 4.50
C LEU A 152 7.98 -5.69 3.91
N SER A 153 9.11 -5.39 3.27
CA SER A 153 9.94 -6.39 2.62
C SER A 153 11.37 -6.34 3.12
N GLY A 154 12.09 -7.44 2.94
CA GLY A 154 13.48 -7.55 3.36
C GLY A 154 14.18 -8.76 2.81
N THR A 155 15.46 -8.87 3.17
CA THR A 155 16.33 -9.99 2.86
C THR A 155 16.80 -10.65 4.13
N LYS A 156 17.05 -11.96 4.07
CA LYS A 156 17.57 -12.70 5.22
C LYS A 156 19.07 -12.49 5.36
N THR A 157 19.51 -12.22 6.58
CA THR A 157 20.90 -12.05 6.98
C THR A 157 21.24 -13.02 8.12
N ALA A 158 22.50 -13.04 8.55
CA ALA A 158 22.93 -13.86 9.68
C ALA A 158 22.22 -13.48 10.99
N GLU A 159 21.96 -12.19 11.22
CA GLU A 159 21.32 -11.71 12.46
C GLU A 159 19.78 -11.69 12.43
N GLY A 160 19.15 -11.94 11.27
CA GLY A 160 17.70 -11.88 11.12
C GLY A 160 17.26 -11.34 9.75
N ILE A 161 16.12 -10.65 9.70
CA ILE A 161 15.68 -9.96 8.49
C ILE A 161 16.28 -8.55 8.45
N SER A 162 17.01 -8.23 7.40
CA SER A 162 17.35 -6.85 7.06
C SER A 162 16.20 -6.26 6.26
N ARG A 163 15.57 -5.23 6.79
CA ARG A 163 14.43 -4.58 6.14
C ARG A 163 14.91 -3.66 5.04
N SER A 164 14.15 -3.63 3.96
CA SER A 164 14.26 -2.63 2.90
C SER A 164 13.87 -1.26 3.45
N THR A 165 14.83 -0.35 3.57
CA THR A 165 14.59 1.02 4.04
C THR A 165 14.39 1.99 2.88
N GLU A 166 14.95 1.68 1.71
CA GLU A 166 14.76 2.44 0.48
C GLU A 166 13.71 1.80 -0.45
N LEU A 167 13.03 2.62 -1.26
CA LEU A 167 12.08 2.16 -2.27
C LEU A 167 12.71 1.26 -3.33
N ARG A 168 14.02 1.42 -3.59
CA ARG A 168 14.78 0.61 -4.56
C ARG A 168 14.96 -0.83 -4.09
N ASP A 169 14.93 -1.03 -2.77
CA ASP A 169 15.10 -2.32 -2.11
C ASP A 169 13.75 -2.93 -1.70
N ALA A 170 12.72 -2.10 -1.64
CA ALA A 170 11.37 -2.52 -1.27
C ALA A 170 10.65 -3.25 -2.41
N LEU A 171 9.73 -4.13 -2.03
CA LEU A 171 8.85 -4.80 -2.99
C LEU A 171 8.01 -3.75 -3.72
N SER A 172 8.23 -3.64 -5.02
CA SER A 172 7.73 -2.53 -5.82
C SER A 172 7.37 -2.96 -7.24
N LEU A 173 6.38 -2.27 -7.81
CA LEU A 173 5.98 -2.44 -9.20
C LEU A 173 6.62 -1.37 -10.06
N LEU A 174 6.79 -1.69 -11.34
CA LEU A 174 7.15 -0.71 -12.36
C LEU A 174 6.10 0.42 -12.36
N HIS A 175 6.54 1.67 -12.50
CA HIS A 175 5.63 2.77 -12.74
C HIS A 175 5.67 3.12 -14.24
N SER A 176 4.50 3.15 -14.89
CA SER A 176 4.43 3.54 -16.30
C SER A 176 4.86 4.99 -16.49
N SER A 177 5.82 5.24 -17.40
CA SER A 177 6.26 6.59 -17.75
C SER A 177 5.62 7.05 -19.06
N ALA A 178 5.72 8.35 -19.37
CA ALA A 178 5.17 8.92 -20.60
C ALA A 178 5.85 8.37 -21.86
N GLU A 179 7.14 8.01 -21.75
CA GLU A 179 7.97 7.48 -22.83
C GLU A 179 7.65 6.01 -23.14
N GLN A 180 7.05 5.29 -22.18
CA GLN A 180 6.59 3.91 -22.30
C GLN A 180 7.64 2.91 -22.84
N ASP A 181 8.94 3.16 -22.64
CA ASP A 181 10.02 2.29 -23.14
C ASP A 181 10.68 1.52 -21.98
N CYS A 182 10.73 0.19 -22.09
CA CYS A 182 11.31 -0.67 -21.07
C CYS A 182 12.83 -0.59 -20.96
N LEU A 183 13.55 -0.16 -22.01
CA LEU A 183 15.02 -0.11 -22.00
C LEU A 183 15.57 1.28 -21.69
N ARG A 184 14.71 2.30 -21.59
CA ARG A 184 15.12 3.66 -21.23
C ARG A 184 14.94 3.92 -19.74
N GLY A 185 16.04 3.77 -19.01
CA GLY A 185 16.13 4.12 -17.59
C GLY A 185 16.38 5.61 -17.34
N PRO A 186 16.21 6.08 -16.08
CA PRO A 186 15.86 5.30 -14.89
C PRO A 186 14.35 5.06 -14.73
N HIS A 187 13.95 3.82 -14.42
CA HIS A 187 12.54 3.49 -14.17
C HIS A 187 12.09 3.95 -12.79
N ARG A 188 10.96 4.67 -12.76
CA ARG A 188 10.25 4.96 -11.51
C ARG A 188 9.54 3.69 -11.04
N ARG A 189 9.46 3.52 -9.72
CA ARG A 189 8.78 2.38 -9.11
C ARG A 189 7.86 2.85 -8.00
N SER A 190 6.74 2.15 -7.85
CA SER A 190 5.78 2.39 -6.77
C SER A 190 5.82 1.20 -5.81
N PRO A 191 5.84 1.42 -4.49
CA PRO A 191 5.78 0.32 -3.54
C PRO A 191 4.46 -0.45 -3.70
N VAL A 192 4.47 -1.76 -3.46
CA VAL A 192 3.23 -2.54 -3.38
C VAL A 192 2.45 -2.11 -2.14
N LEU A 193 1.20 -1.67 -2.32
CA LEU A 193 0.34 -1.19 -1.24
C LEU A 193 -0.64 -2.29 -0.82
N PHE A 194 -0.74 -2.58 0.48
CA PHE A 194 -1.62 -3.62 1.01
C PHE A 194 -3.08 -3.38 0.60
N GLY A 195 -3.74 -4.43 0.07
CA GLY A 195 -5.17 -4.38 -0.30
C GLY A 195 -5.48 -3.56 -1.55
N VAL A 196 -4.46 -3.14 -2.32
CA VAL A 196 -4.64 -2.39 -3.57
C VAL A 196 -4.12 -3.21 -4.74
N ASN A 197 -5.03 -3.72 -5.56
CA ASN A 197 -4.68 -4.36 -6.82
C ASN A 197 -4.14 -3.29 -7.79
N ALA A 198 -3.04 -3.59 -8.47
CA ALA A 198 -2.42 -2.65 -9.40
C ALA A 198 -1.86 -3.37 -10.62
N VAL A 199 -1.85 -2.66 -11.75
CA VAL A 199 -1.24 -3.09 -13.00
C VAL A 199 -0.53 -1.91 -13.64
N SER A 200 0.63 -2.18 -14.22
CA SER A 200 1.52 -1.21 -14.84
C SER A 200 2.28 -1.88 -15.96
N GLY A 201 2.91 -1.10 -16.83
CA GLY A 201 3.71 -1.65 -17.91
C GLY A 201 4.52 -0.64 -18.70
N CYS A 202 5.36 -1.18 -19.57
CA CYS A 202 6.14 -0.46 -20.57
C CYS A 202 6.13 -1.27 -21.87
N THR A 203 6.65 -0.70 -22.94
CA THR A 203 6.79 -1.34 -24.25
C THR A 203 8.26 -1.65 -24.49
N LEU A 204 8.57 -2.90 -24.81
CA LEU A 204 9.89 -3.32 -25.24
C LEU A 204 10.01 -3.14 -26.74
N ARG A 205 11.08 -2.47 -27.17
CA ARG A 205 11.52 -2.36 -28.55
C ARG A 205 12.99 -2.75 -28.60
N LEU A 206 13.35 -3.68 -29.48
CA LEU A 206 14.73 -4.13 -29.63
C LEU A 206 15.32 -3.55 -30.91
N GLU A 207 16.59 -3.17 -30.86
CA GLU A 207 17.37 -2.89 -32.05
C GLU A 207 17.82 -4.22 -32.69
N ASP A 208 18.11 -4.20 -33.99
CA ASP A 208 18.54 -5.39 -34.72
C ASP A 208 19.83 -5.95 -34.09
N ALA A 209 19.85 -7.26 -33.81
CA ALA A 209 20.93 -8.00 -33.16
C ALA A 209 21.12 -7.84 -31.63
N ALA A 210 20.07 -7.50 -30.88
CA ALA A 210 20.13 -7.48 -29.41
C ALA A 210 20.47 -8.86 -28.80
N ASN A 211 21.44 -8.89 -27.87
CA ASN A 211 21.80 -10.12 -27.16
C ASN A 211 20.67 -10.52 -26.20
N CYS A 212 20.02 -11.63 -26.51
CA CYS A 212 18.99 -12.29 -25.70
C CYS A 212 19.29 -12.27 -24.19
N SER A 213 20.49 -12.71 -23.78
CA SER A 213 20.83 -12.88 -22.37
C SER A 213 20.87 -11.53 -21.63
N LEU A 214 21.32 -10.49 -22.32
CA LEU A 214 21.33 -9.13 -21.81
C LEU A 214 19.91 -8.57 -21.69
N VAL A 215 19.07 -8.79 -22.71
CA VAL A 215 17.67 -8.37 -22.71
C VAL A 215 16.88 -9.06 -21.59
N LEU A 216 17.12 -10.35 -21.37
CA LEU A 216 16.57 -11.12 -20.27
C LEU A 216 16.91 -10.48 -18.92
N GLN A 217 18.19 -10.21 -18.66
CA GLN A 217 18.63 -9.60 -17.41
C GLN A 217 18.05 -8.20 -17.22
N GLN A 218 18.11 -7.34 -18.25
CA GLN A 218 17.54 -6.00 -18.19
C GLN A 218 16.04 -6.03 -17.88
N LEU A 219 15.28 -6.91 -18.53
CA LEU A 219 13.85 -7.01 -18.27
C LEU A 219 13.52 -7.59 -16.90
N LEU A 220 14.33 -8.51 -16.38
CA LEU A 220 14.19 -8.95 -15.00
C LEU A 220 14.43 -7.80 -14.03
N ASP A 221 15.44 -6.96 -14.26
CA ASP A 221 15.71 -5.78 -13.45
C ASP A 221 14.59 -4.72 -13.57
N VAL A 222 13.98 -4.59 -14.76
CA VAL A 222 12.81 -3.73 -14.98
C VAL A 222 11.57 -4.29 -14.26
N LEU A 223 11.35 -5.60 -14.26
CA LEU A 223 10.19 -6.23 -13.64
C LEU A 223 10.33 -6.28 -12.12
N ARG A 224 11.47 -6.70 -11.59
CA ARG A 224 11.74 -6.89 -10.14
C ARG A 224 12.28 -5.64 -9.45
N GLY A 225 13.02 -4.80 -10.18
CA GLY A 225 13.87 -3.77 -9.59
C GLY A 225 15.26 -4.31 -9.24
N PRO A 226 16.22 -3.42 -8.91
CA PRO A 226 17.63 -3.78 -8.75
C PRO A 226 17.92 -4.65 -7.52
N ASN A 227 17.19 -4.47 -6.42
CA ASN A 227 17.41 -5.15 -5.14
C ASN A 227 16.15 -5.88 -4.70
N TYR A 228 15.78 -6.93 -5.42
CA TYR A 228 14.52 -7.64 -5.19
C TYR A 228 14.51 -8.35 -3.82
N PRO A 229 13.56 -8.04 -2.92
CA PRO A 229 13.50 -8.64 -1.60
C PRO A 229 13.00 -10.09 -1.65
N GLN A 230 13.48 -10.90 -0.70
CA GLN A 230 13.17 -12.33 -0.63
C GLN A 230 12.02 -12.64 0.34
N TYR A 231 11.72 -11.70 1.24
CA TYR A 231 10.74 -11.86 2.30
C TYR A 231 9.81 -10.65 2.40
N VAL A 232 8.57 -10.91 2.81
CA VAL A 232 7.55 -9.91 3.15
C VAL A 232 7.04 -10.21 4.55
N ALA A 233 6.85 -9.20 5.39
CA ALA A 233 6.32 -9.38 6.74
C ALA A 233 4.87 -9.91 6.69
N SER A 234 4.54 -10.89 7.54
CA SER A 234 3.17 -11.37 7.70
C SER A 234 2.24 -10.30 8.30
N PHE A 235 2.77 -9.43 9.17
CA PHE A 235 2.03 -8.35 9.83
C PHE A 235 2.67 -6.98 9.54
N GLY A 236 1.87 -5.91 9.68
CA GLY A 236 2.32 -4.52 9.52
C GLY A 236 3.37 -4.09 10.55
N ASN A 237 3.61 -4.89 11.60
CA ASN A 237 4.63 -4.66 12.62
C ASN A 237 5.55 -5.87 12.90
N SER A 238 5.67 -6.84 11.98
CA SER A 238 6.50 -8.03 12.23
C SER A 238 7.93 -7.64 12.66
N PRO A 239 8.44 -8.18 13.78
CA PRO A 239 9.77 -7.84 14.26
C PRO A 239 10.86 -8.50 13.40
N LEU A 240 12.00 -7.80 13.24
CA LEU A 240 13.09 -8.21 12.35
C LEU A 240 13.84 -9.47 12.83
N ASN A 241 13.85 -9.71 14.14
CA ASN A 241 14.50 -10.86 14.77
C ASN A 241 13.62 -12.13 14.78
N LYS A 242 12.36 -12.06 14.35
CA LYS A 242 11.43 -13.20 14.33
C LYS A 242 11.12 -13.63 12.90
N GLN A 243 12.01 -14.43 12.33
CA GLN A 243 11.92 -14.87 10.93
C GLN A 243 10.61 -15.59 10.58
N LEU A 244 9.97 -16.25 11.54
CA LEU A 244 8.69 -16.95 11.33
C LEU A 244 7.51 -16.00 11.05
N ASP A 245 7.65 -14.70 11.36
CA ASP A 245 6.64 -13.69 11.06
C ASP A 245 6.88 -13.03 9.67
N TRP A 246 7.71 -13.66 8.83
CA TRP A 246 8.05 -13.24 7.48
C TRP A 246 7.81 -14.37 6.48
N VAL A 247 7.12 -14.04 5.40
CA VAL A 247 6.75 -14.95 4.31
C VAL A 247 7.78 -14.81 3.19
N SER A 248 8.33 -15.93 2.72
CA SER A 248 9.24 -15.93 1.55
C SER A 248 8.46 -15.68 0.26
N VAL A 249 9.00 -14.84 -0.62
CA VAL A 249 8.50 -14.66 -2.00
C VAL A 249 8.78 -15.93 -2.79
N GLN A 250 7.72 -16.69 -3.11
CA GLN A 250 7.85 -17.92 -3.87
C GLN A 250 7.91 -17.62 -5.36
N SER A 251 9.00 -18.00 -6.03
CA SER A 251 9.13 -17.85 -7.47
C SER A 251 9.33 -19.21 -8.13
N SER A 252 8.56 -19.51 -9.17
CA SER A 252 8.77 -20.67 -10.03
C SER A 252 9.67 -20.36 -11.23
N PHE A 253 10.24 -19.16 -11.30
CA PHE A 253 11.06 -18.73 -12.43
C PHE A 253 12.56 -19.00 -12.18
N SER A 254 13.16 -19.86 -13.01
CA SER A 254 14.59 -20.12 -13.03
C SER A 254 15.24 -19.50 -14.28
N PRO A 255 16.19 -18.57 -14.14
CA PRO A 255 16.84 -17.93 -15.28
C PRO A 255 17.90 -18.79 -16.00
N VAL A 256 17.98 -20.12 -15.77
CA VAL A 256 19.13 -20.95 -16.15
C VAL A 256 18.77 -22.14 -17.06
N GLU A 257 19.54 -22.22 -18.17
CA GLU A 257 19.99 -23.40 -18.93
C GLU A 257 19.24 -23.97 -20.14
N ASP A 258 18.18 -23.36 -20.66
CA ASP A 258 17.75 -23.71 -22.02
C ASP A 258 18.40 -22.78 -23.04
N GLN A 259 19.09 -23.36 -24.03
CA GLN A 259 19.63 -22.70 -25.23
C GLN A 259 18.56 -21.95 -26.06
N SER A 260 17.30 -22.00 -25.62
CA SER A 260 16.17 -21.26 -26.17
C SER A 260 15.95 -19.97 -25.37
N CYS A 261 16.23 -18.84 -26.01
CA CYS A 261 16.05 -17.56 -25.36
C CYS A 261 14.59 -17.29 -25.00
N SER A 262 14.28 -17.19 -23.71
CA SER A 262 12.93 -16.95 -23.21
C SER A 262 12.84 -15.56 -22.56
N ILE A 263 12.27 -14.59 -23.27
CA ILE A 263 12.15 -13.21 -22.79
C ILE A 263 10.98 -13.09 -21.79
N PRO A 264 11.17 -12.54 -20.57
CA PRO A 264 10.11 -12.29 -19.63
C PRO A 264 9.34 -11.03 -20.04
N PHE A 265 8.02 -11.13 -20.14
CA PHE A 265 7.16 -10.02 -20.51
C PHE A 265 6.10 -9.70 -19.45
N SER A 266 5.94 -10.54 -18.44
CA SER A 266 5.00 -10.27 -17.36
C SER A 266 5.55 -10.73 -16.02
N LEU A 267 5.36 -9.89 -14.99
CA LEU A 267 5.52 -10.26 -13.59
C LEU A 267 4.17 -10.03 -12.88
N HIS A 268 3.63 -11.09 -12.30
CA HIS A 268 2.43 -11.03 -11.47
C HIS A 268 2.76 -11.47 -10.04
N LEU A 269 2.40 -10.62 -9.08
CA LEU A 269 2.46 -10.93 -7.65
C LEU A 269 1.06 -11.29 -7.17
N GLU A 270 0.87 -12.54 -6.78
CA GLU A 270 -0.34 -13.00 -6.11
C GLU A 270 -0.08 -13.02 -4.60
N ILE A 271 -0.83 -12.22 -3.85
CA ILE A 271 -0.64 -12.03 -2.41
C ILE A 271 -1.89 -12.52 -1.69
N GLU A 272 -1.77 -13.67 -1.04
CA GLU A 272 -2.84 -14.25 -0.25
C GLU A 272 -2.83 -13.66 1.15
N TRP A 273 -4.01 -13.23 1.63
CA TRP A 273 -4.15 -12.62 2.93
C TRP A 273 -5.43 -13.04 3.64
N THR A 274 -5.44 -12.88 4.96
CA THR A 274 -6.58 -13.24 5.82
C THR A 274 -6.72 -12.26 6.97
N LYS A 275 -7.87 -12.31 7.66
CA LYS A 275 -8.11 -11.62 8.93
C LYS A 275 -7.90 -12.60 10.08
N TYR A 276 -6.86 -12.37 10.87
CA TYR A 276 -6.52 -13.17 12.05
C TYR A 276 -6.99 -12.50 13.34
N GLY A 277 -7.51 -13.25 14.30
CA GLY A 277 -7.93 -12.74 15.61
C GLY A 277 -9.43 -12.83 15.88
N SER A 278 -9.92 -12.04 16.83
CA SER A 278 -11.35 -12.02 17.18
C SER A 278 -12.19 -11.30 16.13
N LEU A 279 -13.50 -11.59 16.10
CA LEU A 279 -14.45 -10.90 15.21
C LEU A 279 -14.50 -9.39 15.48
N GLU A 280 -14.30 -8.97 16.74
CA GLU A 280 -14.33 -7.56 17.15
C GLU A 280 -13.04 -6.80 16.80
N ASN A 281 -11.91 -7.50 16.64
CA ASN A 281 -10.62 -6.88 16.33
C ASN A 281 -9.76 -7.72 15.38
N PRO A 282 -10.24 -7.99 14.15
CA PRO A 282 -9.50 -8.77 13.16
C PRO A 282 -8.27 -8.03 12.65
N GLN A 283 -7.15 -8.72 12.55
CA GLN A 283 -5.86 -8.21 12.11
C GLN A 283 -5.53 -8.76 10.73
N ALA A 284 -5.32 -7.88 9.75
CA ALA A 284 -4.97 -8.31 8.40
C ALA A 284 -3.54 -8.90 8.36
N GLN A 285 -3.42 -10.11 7.85
CA GLN A 285 -2.18 -10.88 7.81
C GLN A 285 -1.92 -11.40 6.40
N ILE A 286 -0.68 -11.27 5.91
CA ILE A 286 -0.22 -11.91 4.68
C ILE A 286 0.14 -13.36 4.99
N VAL A 287 -0.42 -14.28 4.22
CA VAL A 287 -0.25 -15.73 4.39
C VAL A 287 0.78 -16.26 3.40
N SER A 288 0.67 -15.86 2.14
CA SER A 288 1.57 -16.31 1.08
C SER A 288 1.79 -15.19 0.06
N ILE A 289 2.93 -15.24 -0.62
CA ILE A 289 3.22 -14.41 -1.79
C ILE A 289 3.85 -15.27 -2.86
N ARG A 290 3.29 -15.21 -4.06
CA ARG A 290 3.75 -15.94 -5.23
C ARG A 290 4.07 -14.98 -6.36
N GLU A 291 5.29 -15.09 -6.88
CA GLU A 291 5.74 -14.43 -8.10
C GLU A 291 5.57 -15.37 -9.28
N ILE A 292 4.86 -14.89 -10.30
CA ILE A 292 4.61 -15.59 -11.54
C ILE A 292 5.20 -14.75 -12.68
N ILE A 293 6.28 -15.25 -13.28
CA ILE A 293 6.92 -14.63 -14.45
C ILE A 293 6.51 -15.40 -15.70
N GLN A 294 5.95 -14.70 -16.67
CA GLN A 294 5.62 -15.28 -17.97
C GLN A 294 6.72 -14.93 -18.98
N THR A 295 7.17 -15.94 -19.71
CA THR A 295 8.17 -15.80 -20.77
C THR A 295 7.61 -16.15 -22.14
N ASN A 296 8.24 -15.60 -23.18
CA ASN A 296 7.93 -15.93 -24.57
C ASN A 296 9.21 -16.14 -25.36
N SER A 297 9.44 -17.38 -25.81
CA SER A 297 10.61 -17.76 -26.61
C SER A 297 10.51 -17.40 -28.10
N SER A 298 9.28 -17.23 -28.61
CA SER A 298 9.02 -16.94 -30.03
C SER A 298 9.12 -15.47 -30.40
N SER A 299 9.27 -14.58 -29.41
CA SER A 299 9.18 -13.12 -29.60
C SER A 299 10.46 -12.48 -30.13
N LEU A 300 11.63 -13.12 -29.96
CA LEU A 300 12.92 -12.53 -30.33
C LEU A 300 13.14 -12.26 -31.82
N PRO A 301 12.87 -13.22 -32.72
CA PRO A 301 12.99 -13.00 -34.15
C PRO A 301 12.01 -11.92 -34.64
N LEU A 302 10.84 -11.81 -34.00
CA LEU A 302 9.81 -10.81 -34.31
C LEU A 302 10.19 -9.40 -33.84
N LEU A 303 10.92 -9.29 -32.73
CA LEU A 303 11.39 -8.03 -32.16
C LEU A 303 12.67 -7.51 -32.81
N SER A 304 13.52 -8.39 -33.33
CA SER A 304 14.84 -8.07 -33.92
C SER A 304 14.80 -7.68 -35.40
N GLY A 305 13.61 -7.45 -35.97
CA GLY A 305 13.39 -7.05 -37.36
C GLY A 305 12.89 -5.60 -37.50
N GLY A 306 13.23 -4.74 -36.55
CA GLY A 306 12.98 -3.29 -36.58
C GLY A 306 11.53 -2.79 -36.42
N GLY A 307 10.52 -3.66 -36.38
CA GLY A 307 9.09 -3.25 -36.34
C GLY A 307 8.24 -3.82 -35.20
N GLY A 308 8.76 -4.79 -34.43
CA GLY A 308 8.01 -5.45 -33.36
C GLY A 308 8.06 -4.68 -32.04
N SER A 309 6.93 -4.61 -31.33
CA SER A 309 6.86 -4.11 -29.96
C SER A 309 6.18 -5.12 -29.06
N LEU A 310 6.75 -5.40 -27.88
CA LEU A 310 6.19 -6.33 -26.90
C LEU A 310 5.76 -5.57 -25.64
N PRO A 311 4.47 -5.60 -25.25
CA PRO A 311 4.06 -5.04 -23.97
C PRO A 311 4.66 -5.86 -22.83
N VAL A 312 5.30 -5.17 -21.90
CA VAL A 312 5.83 -5.74 -20.66
C VAL A 312 4.98 -5.24 -19.50
N GLN A 313 4.49 -6.15 -18.68
CA GLN A 313 3.51 -5.86 -17.64
C GLN A 313 4.03 -6.26 -16.25
N SER A 314 3.70 -5.44 -15.25
CA SER A 314 3.89 -5.75 -13.84
C SER A 314 2.57 -5.55 -13.11
N SER A 315 2.17 -6.52 -12.29
CA SER A 315 0.87 -6.49 -11.61
C SER A 315 0.91 -7.14 -10.24
N VAL A 316 -0.04 -6.74 -9.38
CA VAL A 316 -0.28 -7.32 -8.07
C VAL A 316 -1.77 -7.55 -7.85
N ALA A 317 -2.12 -8.68 -7.26
CA ALA A 317 -3.46 -8.99 -6.80
C ALA A 317 -3.44 -9.46 -5.34
N PHE A 318 -4.36 -8.93 -4.54
CA PHE A 318 -4.61 -9.36 -3.17
C PHE A 318 -5.81 -10.31 -3.12
N VAL A 319 -5.56 -11.57 -2.74
CA VAL A 319 -6.57 -12.63 -2.71
C VAL A 319 -6.94 -12.96 -1.25
N PRO A 320 -8.19 -12.75 -0.81
CA PRO A 320 -8.61 -13.17 0.53
C PRO A 320 -8.76 -14.70 0.56
N VAL A 321 -8.07 -15.38 1.47
CA VAL A 321 -8.10 -16.85 1.60
C VAL A 321 -9.06 -17.37 2.67
N SER A 322 -9.78 -16.47 3.34
CA SER A 322 -10.77 -16.80 4.35
C SER A 322 -12.10 -16.12 4.03
N ALA A 323 -13.20 -16.85 4.26
CA ALA A 323 -14.52 -16.23 4.29
C ALA A 323 -14.62 -15.19 5.42
N ASP A 324 -15.53 -14.24 5.26
CA ASP A 324 -15.81 -13.27 6.32
C ASP A 324 -16.26 -13.98 7.61
N ALA A 325 -15.72 -13.53 8.73
CA ALA A 325 -16.09 -14.06 10.02
C ALA A 325 -17.54 -13.66 10.34
N LEU A 326 -18.38 -14.65 10.65
CA LEU A 326 -19.77 -14.45 11.07
C LEU A 326 -19.88 -14.53 12.60
N PRO A 327 -20.78 -13.74 13.22
CA PRO A 327 -21.06 -13.86 14.65
C PRO A 327 -21.66 -15.23 14.97
N GLY A 328 -21.06 -15.93 15.93
CA GLY A 328 -21.51 -17.24 16.39
C GLY A 328 -20.37 -18.13 16.85
N TYR A 329 -20.71 -19.25 17.49
CA TYR A 329 -19.73 -20.29 17.81
C TYR A 329 -19.44 -21.12 16.56
N ARG A 330 -18.16 -21.42 16.32
CA ARG A 330 -17.79 -22.41 15.31
C ARG A 330 -18.44 -23.74 15.67
N ALA A 331 -19.01 -24.43 14.69
CA ALA A 331 -19.55 -25.76 14.91
C ALA A 331 -18.47 -26.65 15.54
N THR A 332 -18.82 -27.38 16.60
CA THR A 332 -17.91 -28.35 17.23
C THR A 332 -17.41 -29.32 16.16
N PRO A 333 -16.08 -29.48 15.95
CA PRO A 333 -15.58 -30.36 14.91
C PRO A 333 -16.05 -31.79 15.19
N THR A 334 -16.52 -32.48 14.17
CA THR A 334 -16.88 -33.90 14.29
C THR A 334 -15.60 -34.71 14.46
N ILE A 335 -15.37 -35.26 15.66
CA ILE A 335 -14.23 -36.13 15.92
C ILE A 335 -14.61 -37.54 15.46
N ASP A 336 -14.14 -37.95 14.29
CA ASP A 336 -14.23 -39.36 13.85
C ASP A 336 -13.05 -40.16 14.43
N ALA A 337 -13.12 -40.43 15.74
CA ALA A 337 -12.13 -41.24 16.43
C ALA A 337 -12.54 -42.72 16.39
N LYS A 338 -11.84 -43.53 15.58
CA LYS A 338 -11.90 -45.00 15.67
C LYS A 338 -10.84 -45.49 16.66
N LEU A 339 -11.29 -46.00 17.79
CA LEU A 339 -10.38 -46.63 18.75
C LEU A 339 -10.00 -48.04 18.26
N PRO A 340 -8.72 -48.45 18.40
CA PRO A 340 -8.31 -49.83 18.21
C PRO A 340 -9.08 -50.79 19.13
N PHE A 341 -9.27 -52.03 18.71
CA PHE A 341 -10.04 -53.04 19.43
C PHE A 341 -9.58 -53.28 20.88
N ASN A 342 -8.30 -53.02 21.17
CA ASN A 342 -7.67 -53.25 22.48
C ASN A 342 -7.46 -51.98 23.31
N PHE A 343 -8.09 -50.85 22.98
CA PHE A 343 -7.88 -49.58 23.66
C PHE A 343 -8.10 -49.64 25.19
N PHE A 344 -9.02 -50.49 25.65
CA PHE A 344 -9.32 -50.63 27.09
C PHE A 344 -8.66 -51.84 27.75
N PHE A 345 -7.72 -52.55 27.12
CA PHE A 345 -7.08 -53.70 27.76
C PHE A 345 -6.04 -53.26 28.82
N PRO A 346 -6.05 -53.77 30.07
CA PRO A 346 -6.94 -54.78 30.68
C PRO A 346 -7.98 -54.19 31.66
N PHE A 347 -8.40 -52.94 31.45
CA PHE A 347 -9.20 -52.15 32.41
C PHE A 347 -10.73 -52.40 32.33
N VAL A 348 -11.16 -53.42 31.59
CA VAL A 348 -12.57 -53.89 31.51
C VAL A 348 -12.69 -55.33 31.98
#